data_AF-G8LUP3-F1
#
_entry.id   AF-G8LUP3-F1
#
_cell.length_a   1.000
_cell.length_b   1.000
_cell.length_c   1.000
_cell.angle_alpha   90.00
_cell.angle_beta   90.00
_cell.angle_gamma   90.00
#
_symmetry.space_group_name_H-M   'P 1'
#
loop_
_entity.id
_entity.type
_entity.pdbx_description
1 polymer ?
#
loop_
_entity_poly.entity_id
_entity_poly.type
_entity_poly.pdbx_seq_one_letter_code
_entity_poly.pdbx_strand_id
1 'polypeptide(L)'
;MKTATKDYIINTVYRTNILPVISACNTSCVFCSHRQNPEKVEVYKLGKLDLCDFEDIIEFLSPDRKIIIGESATRIIEGEPLLHKNFIEIVEMVRNKYKNTPIQITTNGILLNERLVNRFVELGGIELNVSINSIRSDKRKEILGLKKPDDIKEKLSMLNGRINYSASAVFDPNYMEYEEIEEMTEFLDKNGANSIRLFLPGYTYLTGRQLELERLYNDVCTYVKKFKHRNSIPVIIEPSYIFDLKAKIEGVVNNSAAKSAGIQEDDIIVGVNGEKVLTRVDAFNKVFRLKNPQLDIIRGDKNLKITLKKEKNTSPGFIMLYDIDPDEAERVRRLVERYKANHVLFITSELAYGVLKSLFEAVGFTFNYDIIKAPNAFFGGTIKCAGLLTVQDIIESAKTYIKEKGKPDLIVLPPIMFDNKRRDLLGRKMDEIESVFKIPVDMP
;
A
#
# COMPACT_ATOMS: atom_id res chain seq x y z
N MET A 1 -21.46 9.40 9.59
CA MET A 1 -20.66 9.29 8.34
C MET A 1 -21.32 10.10 7.24
N LYS A 2 -20.56 10.98 6.58
CA LYS A 2 -21.06 11.84 5.51
C LYS A 2 -21.10 11.07 4.18
N THR A 3 -21.94 11.47 3.24
CA THR A 3 -21.88 10.96 1.86
C THR A 3 -20.80 11.73 1.11
N ALA A 4 -19.92 11.03 0.38
CA ALA A 4 -18.93 11.66 -0.49
C ALA A 4 -19.62 12.41 -1.63
N THR A 5 -19.21 13.64 -1.90
CA THR A 5 -19.65 14.37 -3.09
C THR A 5 -18.97 13.80 -4.34
N LYS A 6 -19.57 13.99 -5.52
CA LYS A 6 -18.98 13.56 -6.79
C LYS A 6 -17.59 14.16 -7.00
N ASP A 7 -17.41 15.45 -6.71
CA ASP A 7 -16.10 16.12 -6.78
C ASP A 7 -15.05 15.49 -5.86
N TYR A 8 -15.45 15.07 -4.66
CA TYR A 8 -14.54 14.39 -3.73
C TYR A 8 -14.11 13.02 -4.26
N ILE A 9 -15.06 12.28 -4.85
CA ILE A 9 -14.79 10.98 -5.48
C ILE A 9 -13.84 11.17 -6.67
N ILE A 10 -14.13 12.12 -7.57
CA ILE A 10 -13.30 12.45 -8.73
C ILE A 10 -11.87 12.82 -8.29
N ASN A 11 -11.73 13.69 -7.29
CA ASN A 11 -10.40 14.08 -6.80
C ASN A 11 -9.63 12.89 -6.22
N THR A 12 -10.32 12.00 -5.51
CA THR A 12 -9.74 10.77 -4.98
C THR A 12 -9.24 9.88 -6.11
N VAL A 13 -10.10 9.60 -7.10
CA VAL A 13 -9.79 8.78 -8.28
C VAL A 13 -8.61 9.33 -9.06
N TYR A 14 -8.61 10.64 -9.35
CA TYR A 14 -7.52 11.31 -10.04
C TYR A 14 -6.18 11.15 -9.31
N ARG A 15 -6.17 11.26 -7.98
CA ARG A 15 -4.93 11.15 -7.20
C ARG A 15 -4.43 9.72 -7.08
N THR A 16 -5.33 8.75 -6.84
CA THR A 16 -4.94 7.39 -6.44
C THR A 16 -5.04 6.35 -7.54
N ASN A 17 -5.80 6.59 -8.61
CA ASN A 17 -6.24 5.58 -9.59
C ASN A 17 -7.10 4.45 -8.99
N ILE A 18 -7.67 4.68 -7.81
CA ILE A 18 -8.58 3.76 -7.15
C ILE A 18 -10.00 4.22 -7.46
N LEU A 19 -10.80 3.35 -8.08
CA LEU A 19 -12.20 3.56 -8.38
C LEU A 19 -13.08 2.94 -7.28
N PRO A 20 -13.62 3.75 -6.35
CA PRO A 20 -14.54 3.27 -5.34
C PRO A 20 -15.91 3.02 -5.98
N VAL A 21 -16.46 1.81 -5.82
CA VAL A 21 -17.72 1.42 -6.49
C VAL A 21 -18.90 1.27 -5.52
N ILE A 22 -18.66 0.81 -4.29
CA ILE A 22 -19.73 0.63 -3.30
C ILE A 22 -19.16 0.68 -1.86
N SER A 23 -19.95 1.17 -0.91
CA SER A 23 -19.62 1.15 0.54
C SER A 23 -20.26 0.00 1.30
N ALA A 24 -21.12 -0.79 0.66
CA ALA A 24 -21.79 -1.94 1.26
C ALA A 24 -20.86 -3.15 1.26
N CYS A 25 -20.83 -3.89 2.37
CA CYS A 25 -20.03 -5.10 2.52
C CYS A 25 -20.90 -6.24 3.08
N ASN A 26 -20.62 -7.47 2.64
CA ASN A 26 -21.30 -8.69 3.07
C ASN A 26 -20.54 -9.40 4.22
N THR A 27 -19.48 -8.78 4.74
CA THR A 27 -18.69 -9.29 5.86
C THR A 27 -18.67 -8.30 7.02
N SER A 28 -18.22 -8.77 8.17
CA SER A 28 -18.14 -8.03 9.42
C SER A 28 -16.83 -8.30 10.14
N CYS A 29 -15.71 -8.17 9.40
CA CYS A 29 -14.41 -8.66 9.83
C CYS A 29 -14.00 -8.11 11.21
N VAL A 30 -13.39 -8.97 12.03
CA VAL A 30 -12.92 -8.61 13.39
C VAL A 30 -11.84 -7.50 13.38
N PHE A 31 -11.07 -7.42 12.30
CA PHE A 31 -10.00 -6.43 12.09
C PHE A 31 -10.42 -5.24 11.20
N CYS A 32 -11.71 -5.13 10.83
CA CYS A 32 -12.15 -4.13 9.85
C CYS A 32 -11.85 -2.70 10.33
N SER A 33 -11.03 -1.97 9.57
CA SER A 33 -10.64 -0.59 9.89
C SER A 33 -11.84 0.35 10.03
N HIS A 34 -12.91 0.12 9.27
CA HIS A 34 -14.15 0.90 9.34
C HIS A 34 -14.82 0.86 10.72
N ARG A 35 -14.58 -0.20 11.51
CA ARG A 35 -15.04 -0.33 12.91
C ARG A 35 -14.06 0.23 13.92
N GLN A 36 -12.82 0.47 13.52
CA GLN A 36 -11.73 0.91 14.39
C GLN A 36 -11.40 2.40 14.23
N ASN A 37 -12.12 3.13 13.36
CA ASN A 37 -11.99 4.58 13.24
C ASN A 37 -12.51 5.28 14.51
N PRO A 38 -11.69 6.09 15.19
CA PRO A 38 -12.16 6.99 16.25
C PRO A 38 -13.28 7.91 15.77
N GLU A 39 -14.23 8.26 16.66
CA GLU A 39 -15.48 8.97 16.31
C GLU A 39 -15.28 10.29 15.55
N LYS A 40 -14.15 10.97 15.75
CA LYS A 40 -13.82 12.27 15.14
C LYS A 40 -13.23 12.17 13.74
N VAL A 41 -12.89 10.97 13.26
CA VAL A 41 -12.29 10.79 11.94
C VAL A 41 -13.33 11.06 10.85
N GLU A 42 -13.02 11.97 9.94
CA GLU A 42 -13.84 12.26 8.77
C GLU A 42 -13.73 11.13 7.74
N VAL A 43 -14.71 10.23 7.78
CA VAL A 43 -14.93 9.19 6.77
C VAL A 43 -16.21 9.42 5.97
N TYR A 44 -16.18 8.99 4.72
CA TYR A 44 -17.26 9.16 3.76
C TYR A 44 -17.78 7.82 3.28
N LYS A 45 -19.09 7.70 3.07
CA LYS A 45 -19.66 6.61 2.26
C LYS A 45 -19.93 7.10 0.85
N LEU A 46 -19.92 6.20 -0.11
CA LEU A 46 -20.48 6.46 -1.43
C LEU A 46 -21.99 6.64 -1.33
N GLY A 47 -22.51 7.59 -2.10
CA GLY A 47 -23.93 7.75 -2.33
C GLY A 47 -24.47 6.66 -3.25
N LYS A 48 -25.73 6.81 -3.65
CA LYS A 48 -26.26 6.03 -4.77
C LYS A 48 -25.73 6.68 -6.05
N LEU A 49 -24.77 6.02 -6.69
CA LEU A 49 -24.23 6.41 -7.99
C LEU A 49 -24.93 5.56 -9.06
N ASP A 50 -25.36 6.19 -10.15
CA ASP A 50 -25.86 5.48 -11.32
C ASP A 50 -24.74 5.33 -12.37
N LEU A 51 -24.97 4.57 -13.44
CA LEU A 51 -23.92 4.30 -14.44
C LEU A 51 -23.36 5.58 -15.09
N CYS A 52 -24.19 6.59 -15.35
CA CYS A 52 -23.72 7.88 -15.87
C CYS A 52 -22.76 8.60 -14.91
N ASP A 53 -22.88 8.40 -13.59
CA ASP A 53 -21.90 8.95 -12.67
C ASP A 53 -20.53 8.27 -12.82
N PHE A 54 -20.53 6.96 -13.05
CA PHE A 54 -19.31 6.22 -13.32
C PHE A 54 -18.68 6.61 -14.65
N GLU A 55 -19.48 6.92 -15.69
CA GLU A 55 -18.97 7.47 -16.96
C GLU A 55 -18.08 8.69 -16.69
N ASP A 56 -18.59 9.66 -15.92
CA ASP A 56 -17.86 10.87 -15.59
C ASP A 56 -16.63 10.59 -14.70
N ILE A 57 -16.75 9.74 -13.69
CA ILE A 57 -15.66 9.45 -12.75
C ILE A 57 -14.49 8.74 -13.47
N ILE A 58 -14.80 7.84 -14.39
CA ILE A 58 -13.81 7.04 -15.14
C ILE A 58 -12.95 7.92 -16.06
N GLU A 59 -13.42 9.10 -16.46
CA GLU A 59 -12.63 10.10 -17.20
C GLU A 59 -11.36 10.54 -16.47
N PHE A 60 -11.34 10.45 -15.14
CA PHE A 60 -10.23 10.93 -14.30
C PHE A 60 -9.23 9.85 -13.90
N LEU A 61 -9.42 8.62 -14.36
CA LEU A 61 -8.42 7.57 -14.25
C LEU A 61 -7.24 7.85 -15.20
N SER A 62 -6.07 7.29 -14.87
CA SER A 62 -4.85 7.39 -15.69
C SER A 62 -4.47 6.01 -16.23
N PRO A 63 -4.13 5.92 -17.54
CA PRO A 63 -3.64 4.68 -18.13
C PRO A 63 -2.18 4.34 -17.76
N ASP A 64 -1.44 5.29 -17.18
CA ASP A 64 0.00 5.16 -16.92
C ASP A 64 0.33 4.26 -15.72
N ARG A 65 -0.69 3.96 -14.91
CA ARG A 65 -0.60 3.08 -13.75
C ARG A 65 -1.80 2.15 -13.69
N LYS A 66 -1.66 1.05 -12.95
CA LYS A 66 -2.74 0.07 -12.74
C LYS A 66 -4.00 0.78 -12.20
N ILE A 67 -5.16 0.43 -12.73
CA ILE A 67 -6.46 0.88 -12.20
C ILE A 67 -6.88 -0.11 -11.13
N ILE A 68 -7.27 0.39 -9.96
CA ILE A 68 -7.64 -0.48 -8.83
C ILE A 68 -9.11 -0.25 -8.49
N ILE A 69 -9.84 -1.33 -8.22
CA ILE A 69 -11.25 -1.30 -7.84
C ILE A 69 -11.43 -2.05 -6.51
N GLY A 70 -12.07 -1.41 -5.53
CA GLY A 70 -12.41 -2.03 -4.24
C GLY A 70 -11.29 -2.02 -3.20
N GLU A 71 -10.43 -1.01 -3.18
CA GLU A 71 -9.32 -0.92 -2.22
C GLU A 71 -9.51 0.24 -1.24
N SER A 72 -9.66 -0.08 0.06
CA SER A 72 -9.89 0.91 1.12
C SER A 72 -8.61 1.69 1.53
N ALA A 73 -7.98 2.38 0.58
CA ALA A 73 -6.80 3.24 0.81
C ALA A 73 -7.13 4.74 0.88
N THR A 74 -8.41 5.09 0.94
CA THR A 74 -8.91 6.46 0.90
C THR A 74 -9.81 6.73 2.10
N ARG A 75 -10.26 7.99 2.31
CA ARG A 75 -11.26 8.30 3.35
C ARG A 75 -12.68 7.86 2.96
N ILE A 76 -12.84 7.30 1.77
CA ILE A 76 -14.10 6.67 1.33
C ILE A 76 -14.10 5.26 1.88
N ILE A 77 -15.13 4.94 2.65
CA ILE A 77 -15.42 3.59 3.10
C ILE A 77 -15.82 2.79 1.89
N GLU A 78 -14.94 1.91 1.44
CA GLU A 78 -15.26 0.91 0.43
C GLU A 78 -15.73 -0.39 1.09
N GLY A 79 -16.58 -1.12 0.37
CA GLY A 79 -17.11 -2.41 0.76
C GLY A 79 -16.67 -3.51 -0.20
N GLU A 80 -17.54 -4.50 -0.42
CA GLU A 80 -17.27 -5.59 -1.37
C GLU A 80 -17.74 -5.19 -2.77
N PRO A 81 -16.82 -4.94 -3.73
CA PRO A 81 -17.20 -4.43 -5.05
C PRO A 81 -18.17 -5.36 -5.80
N LEU A 82 -18.06 -6.68 -5.62
CA LEU A 82 -18.94 -7.65 -6.30
C LEU A 82 -20.40 -7.60 -5.83
N LEU A 83 -20.72 -6.84 -4.77
CA LEU A 83 -22.12 -6.57 -4.38
C LEU A 83 -22.80 -5.51 -5.25
N HIS A 84 -22.05 -4.72 -6.00
CA HIS A 84 -22.65 -3.71 -6.86
C HIS A 84 -23.41 -4.38 -8.01
N LYS A 85 -24.71 -4.10 -8.13
CA LYS A 85 -25.61 -4.76 -9.10
C LYS A 85 -25.14 -4.63 -10.56
N ASN A 86 -24.46 -3.53 -10.88
CA ASN A 86 -23.92 -3.23 -12.21
C ASN A 86 -22.37 -3.31 -12.22
N PHE A 87 -21.79 -4.14 -11.37
CA PHE A 87 -20.33 -4.22 -11.23
C PHE A 87 -19.64 -4.55 -12.55
N ILE A 88 -20.17 -5.52 -13.29
CA ILE A 88 -19.59 -5.96 -14.57
C ILE A 88 -19.63 -4.83 -15.60
N GLU A 89 -20.74 -4.12 -15.68
CA GLU A 89 -20.91 -2.98 -16.58
C GLU A 89 -19.91 -1.86 -16.27
N ILE A 90 -19.66 -1.58 -14.98
CA ILE A 90 -18.63 -0.61 -14.57
C ILE A 90 -17.24 -1.07 -15.02
N VAL A 91 -16.89 -2.35 -14.82
CA VAL A 91 -15.59 -2.89 -15.27
C VAL A 91 -15.47 -2.83 -16.80
N GLU A 92 -16.55 -3.12 -17.53
CA GLU A 92 -16.62 -2.99 -18.99
C GLU A 92 -16.39 -1.56 -19.46
N MET A 93 -16.98 -0.57 -18.79
CA MET A 93 -16.76 0.85 -19.08
C MET A 93 -15.28 1.23 -18.90
N VAL A 94 -14.66 0.78 -17.79
CA VAL A 94 -13.22 1.01 -17.55
C VAL A 94 -12.38 0.34 -18.64
N ARG A 95 -12.62 -0.94 -18.96
CA ARG A 95 -11.86 -1.69 -19.98
C ARG A 95 -12.02 -1.09 -21.38
N ASN A 96 -13.23 -0.66 -21.75
CA ASN A 96 -13.51 -0.05 -23.06
C ASN A 96 -12.70 1.23 -23.26
N LYS A 97 -12.57 2.06 -22.22
CA LYS A 97 -11.78 3.29 -22.25
C LYS A 97 -10.28 3.01 -22.17
N TYR A 98 -9.86 2.15 -21.24
CA TYR A 98 -8.47 1.84 -20.96
C TYR A 98 -8.09 0.44 -21.45
N LYS A 99 -8.08 0.27 -22.78
CA LYS A 99 -7.95 -1.04 -23.44
C LYS A 99 -6.80 -1.91 -22.94
N ASN A 100 -5.63 -1.30 -22.71
CA ASN A 100 -4.40 -2.02 -22.35
C ASN A 100 -3.98 -1.85 -20.89
N THR A 101 -4.70 -1.02 -20.11
CA THR A 101 -4.31 -0.75 -18.73
C THR A 101 -4.72 -1.94 -17.84
N PRO A 102 -3.82 -2.49 -17.01
CA PRO A 102 -4.19 -3.54 -16.07
C PRO A 102 -5.23 -3.02 -15.07
N ILE A 103 -6.25 -3.84 -14.79
CA ILE A 103 -7.29 -3.55 -13.81
C ILE A 103 -7.17 -4.59 -12.69
N GLN A 104 -6.93 -4.15 -11.46
CA GLN A 104 -6.96 -5.01 -10.29
C GLN A 104 -8.27 -4.83 -9.53
N ILE A 105 -8.92 -5.95 -9.23
CA ILE A 105 -10.14 -5.98 -8.41
C ILE A 105 -9.80 -6.64 -7.08
N THR A 106 -9.99 -5.90 -5.99
CA THR A 106 -9.87 -6.43 -4.63
C THR A 106 -11.22 -6.97 -4.18
N THR A 107 -11.28 -8.23 -3.77
CA THR A 107 -12.54 -8.87 -3.34
C THR A 107 -12.29 -9.82 -2.18
N ASN A 108 -13.30 -10.05 -1.33
CA ASN A 108 -13.28 -11.13 -0.34
C ASN A 108 -13.51 -12.52 -0.97
N GLY A 109 -13.88 -12.60 -2.24
CA GLY A 109 -13.99 -13.85 -2.99
C GLY A 109 -15.29 -14.63 -2.80
N ILE A 110 -16.14 -14.28 -1.84
CA ILE A 110 -17.38 -15.04 -1.50
C ILE A 110 -18.33 -15.11 -2.71
N LEU A 111 -18.41 -14.01 -3.47
CA LEU A 111 -19.32 -13.90 -4.62
C LEU A 111 -18.72 -14.44 -5.93
N LEU A 112 -17.45 -14.86 -5.92
CA LEU A 112 -16.83 -15.44 -7.11
C LEU A 112 -17.53 -16.74 -7.52
N ASN A 113 -17.74 -16.84 -8.83
CA ASN A 113 -18.34 -18.01 -9.48
C ASN A 113 -17.85 -18.08 -10.93
N GLU A 114 -18.11 -19.22 -11.58
CA GLU A 114 -17.69 -19.50 -12.95
C GLU A 114 -18.08 -18.40 -13.94
N ARG A 115 -19.30 -17.86 -13.84
CA ARG A 115 -19.77 -16.81 -14.75
C ARG A 115 -18.96 -15.54 -14.60
N LEU A 116 -18.68 -15.09 -13.37
CA LEU A 116 -17.86 -13.90 -13.14
C LEU A 116 -16.43 -14.09 -13.62
N VAL A 117 -15.83 -15.25 -13.31
CA VAL A 117 -14.45 -15.56 -13.73
C VAL A 117 -14.35 -15.60 -15.25
N ASN A 118 -15.28 -16.28 -15.94
CA ASN A 118 -15.33 -16.27 -17.41
C ASN A 118 -15.43 -14.85 -17.97
N ARG A 119 -16.27 -14.00 -17.37
CA ARG A 119 -16.39 -12.61 -17.82
C ARG A 119 -15.09 -11.83 -17.63
N PHE A 120 -14.39 -11.99 -16.51
CA PHE A 120 -13.10 -11.34 -16.29
C PHE A 120 -12.02 -11.83 -17.27
N VAL A 121 -12.02 -13.12 -17.61
CA VAL A 121 -11.12 -13.70 -18.62
C VAL A 121 -11.41 -13.11 -20.00
N GLU A 122 -12.68 -13.04 -20.41
CA GLU A 122 -13.11 -12.45 -21.68
C GLU A 122 -12.70 -10.98 -21.82
N LEU A 123 -12.79 -10.20 -20.74
CA LEU A 123 -12.42 -8.78 -20.75
C LEU A 123 -10.91 -8.56 -20.88
N GLY A 124 -10.10 -9.53 -20.48
CA GLY A 124 -8.65 -9.46 -20.51
C GLY A 124 -8.05 -8.40 -19.57
N GLY A 125 -6.78 -8.58 -19.19
CA GLY A 125 -6.04 -7.62 -18.35
C GLY A 125 -6.65 -7.37 -16.97
N ILE A 126 -7.49 -8.29 -16.48
CA ILE A 126 -8.03 -8.28 -15.12
C ILE A 126 -7.12 -9.12 -14.23
N GLU A 127 -6.79 -8.57 -13.06
CA GLU A 127 -6.07 -9.24 -11.99
C GLU A 127 -6.93 -9.20 -10.71
N LEU A 128 -6.86 -10.24 -9.88
CA LEU A 128 -7.59 -10.28 -8.61
C LEU A 128 -6.65 -10.14 -7.42
N ASN A 129 -7.06 -9.37 -6.42
CA ASN A 129 -6.49 -9.38 -5.08
C ASN A 129 -7.53 -9.97 -4.10
N VAL A 130 -7.37 -11.24 -3.76
CA VAL A 130 -8.38 -11.99 -2.99
C VAL A 130 -8.06 -11.92 -1.50
N SER A 131 -8.92 -11.28 -0.71
CA SER A 131 -8.81 -11.17 0.74
C SER A 131 -9.26 -12.47 1.41
N ILE A 132 -8.37 -13.46 1.49
CA ILE A 132 -8.69 -14.82 1.93
C ILE A 132 -8.94 -14.92 3.43
N ASN A 133 -8.10 -14.24 4.23
CA ASN A 133 -8.11 -14.15 5.70
C ASN A 133 -8.14 -15.46 6.53
N SER A 134 -8.40 -16.61 5.94
CA SER A 134 -8.08 -17.97 6.40
C SER A 134 -8.57 -18.94 5.33
N ILE A 135 -7.94 -20.10 5.17
CA ILE A 135 -8.45 -21.19 4.33
C ILE A 135 -9.20 -22.27 5.14
N ARG A 136 -9.26 -22.13 6.46
CA ARG A 136 -10.03 -23.00 7.36
C ARG A 136 -11.46 -22.43 7.46
N SER A 137 -12.47 -23.19 7.02
CA SER A 137 -13.84 -22.67 6.83
C SER A 137 -14.45 -22.07 8.10
N ASP A 138 -14.28 -22.74 9.25
CA ASP A 138 -14.80 -22.25 10.54
C ASP A 138 -14.09 -20.98 11.02
N LYS A 139 -12.76 -20.94 10.90
CA LYS A 139 -11.96 -19.75 11.23
C LYS A 139 -12.30 -18.57 10.32
N ARG A 140 -12.44 -18.82 9.03
CA ARG A 140 -12.84 -17.79 8.07
C ARG A 140 -14.23 -17.24 8.40
N LYS A 141 -15.18 -18.10 8.78
CA LYS A 141 -16.52 -17.69 9.23
C LYS A 141 -16.44 -16.79 10.47
N GLU A 142 -15.62 -17.15 11.45
CA GLU A 142 -15.38 -16.36 12.65
C GLU A 142 -14.76 -14.98 12.31
N ILE A 143 -13.62 -15.00 11.63
CA ILE A 143 -12.81 -13.82 11.30
C ILE A 143 -13.58 -12.81 10.47
N LEU A 144 -14.38 -13.27 9.49
CA LEU A 144 -15.17 -12.42 8.61
C LEU A 144 -16.60 -12.16 9.14
N GLY A 145 -16.97 -12.77 10.26
CA GLY A 145 -18.32 -12.69 10.84
C GLY A 145 -19.42 -13.13 9.88
N LEU A 146 -19.23 -14.28 9.22
CA LEU A 146 -20.19 -14.83 8.27
C LEU A 146 -21.30 -15.61 8.98
N LYS A 147 -22.52 -15.52 8.44
CA LYS A 147 -23.66 -16.31 8.95
C LYS A 147 -23.52 -17.80 8.62
N LYS A 148 -22.92 -18.12 7.47
CA LYS A 148 -22.68 -19.48 6.97
C LYS A 148 -21.20 -19.66 6.64
N PRO A 149 -20.66 -20.89 6.71
CA PRO A 149 -19.33 -21.18 6.21
C PRO A 149 -19.22 -20.85 4.72
N ASP A 150 -18.00 -20.52 4.28
CA ASP A 150 -17.66 -20.23 2.89
C ASP A 150 -16.43 -21.06 2.52
N ASP A 151 -16.44 -21.63 1.31
CA ASP A 151 -15.34 -22.44 0.79
C ASP A 151 -14.47 -21.62 -0.16
N ILE A 152 -13.56 -20.84 0.43
CA ILE A 152 -12.59 -20.05 -0.32
C ILE A 152 -11.64 -20.94 -1.15
N LYS A 153 -11.41 -22.20 -0.74
CA LYS A 153 -10.50 -23.10 -1.47
C LYS A 153 -11.06 -23.44 -2.83
N GLU A 154 -12.36 -23.76 -2.90
CA GLU A 154 -13.06 -23.98 -4.17
C GLU A 154 -12.92 -22.76 -5.10
N LYS A 155 -13.11 -21.56 -4.55
CA LYS A 155 -13.02 -20.31 -5.32
C LYS A 155 -11.62 -20.07 -5.88
N LEU A 156 -10.58 -20.32 -5.10
CA LEU A 156 -9.19 -20.13 -5.51
C LEU A 156 -8.76 -21.19 -6.54
N SER A 157 -9.17 -22.45 -6.36
CA SER A 157 -8.93 -23.51 -7.35
C SER A 157 -9.53 -23.17 -8.71
N MET A 158 -10.70 -22.53 -8.74
CA MET A 158 -11.36 -22.06 -9.96
C MET A 158 -10.55 -20.97 -10.70
N LEU A 159 -9.71 -20.20 -10.01
CA LEU A 159 -8.88 -19.14 -10.63
C LEU A 159 -7.61 -19.69 -11.29
N ASN A 160 -7.15 -20.87 -10.86
CA ASN A 160 -5.86 -21.43 -11.24
C ASN A 160 -5.72 -21.55 -12.77
N GLY A 161 -4.66 -20.96 -13.32
CA GLY A 161 -4.37 -20.95 -14.76
C GLY A 161 -5.32 -20.12 -15.62
N ARG A 162 -6.33 -19.46 -15.03
CA ARG A 162 -7.36 -18.70 -15.75
C ARG A 162 -7.22 -17.20 -15.57
N ILE A 163 -6.93 -16.75 -14.35
CA ILE A 163 -6.77 -15.34 -14.04
C ILE A 163 -5.58 -15.14 -13.10
N ASN A 164 -4.81 -14.08 -13.36
CA ASN A 164 -3.74 -13.68 -12.46
C ASN A 164 -4.36 -13.21 -11.14
N TYR A 165 -3.91 -13.78 -10.02
CA TYR A 165 -4.37 -13.31 -8.71
C TYR A 165 -3.25 -13.33 -7.68
N SER A 166 -3.35 -12.43 -6.72
CA SER A 166 -2.62 -12.48 -5.44
C SER A 166 -3.61 -12.60 -4.31
N ALA A 167 -3.15 -13.06 -3.17
CA ALA A 167 -3.97 -13.15 -1.97
C ALA A 167 -3.54 -12.13 -0.92
N SER A 168 -4.46 -11.77 -0.05
CA SER A 168 -4.17 -11.02 1.16
C SER A 168 -4.86 -11.63 2.38
N ALA A 169 -4.22 -11.49 3.54
CA ALA A 169 -4.77 -11.86 4.83
C ALA A 169 -4.31 -10.87 5.90
N VAL A 170 -5.15 -10.60 6.88
CA VAL A 170 -4.72 -9.95 8.12
C VAL A 170 -4.32 -11.03 9.12
N PHE A 171 -3.02 -11.14 9.43
CA PHE A 171 -2.52 -12.06 10.43
C PHE A 171 -2.63 -11.43 11.82
N ASP A 172 -3.60 -11.89 12.60
CA ASP A 172 -3.82 -11.46 13.98
C ASP A 172 -3.63 -12.67 14.91
N PRO A 173 -2.60 -12.67 15.78
CA PRO A 173 -2.29 -13.82 16.64
C PRO A 173 -3.39 -14.13 17.67
N ASN A 174 -4.38 -13.26 17.84
CA ASN A 174 -5.54 -13.53 18.70
C ASN A 174 -6.60 -14.40 18.00
N TYR A 175 -6.59 -14.48 16.67
CA TYR A 175 -7.59 -15.20 15.88
C TYR A 175 -6.99 -16.33 15.04
N MET A 176 -5.72 -16.17 14.65
CA MET A 176 -5.02 -17.03 13.71
C MET A 176 -3.75 -17.60 14.34
N GLU A 177 -3.53 -18.89 14.10
CA GLU A 177 -2.30 -19.58 14.46
C GLU A 177 -1.20 -19.29 13.43
N TYR A 178 0.08 -19.34 13.83
CA TYR A 178 1.18 -19.11 12.88
C TYR A 178 1.19 -20.17 11.77
N GLU A 179 0.79 -21.40 12.08
CA GLU A 179 0.67 -22.53 11.16
C GLU A 179 -0.29 -22.22 10.01
N GLU A 180 -1.34 -21.41 10.24
CA GLU A 180 -2.25 -21.00 9.17
C GLU A 180 -1.55 -20.15 8.10
N ILE A 181 -0.46 -19.45 8.43
CA ILE A 181 0.33 -18.72 7.44
C ILE A 181 0.99 -19.69 6.46
N GLU A 182 1.60 -20.77 6.97
CA GLU A 182 2.22 -21.82 6.15
C GLU A 182 1.15 -22.53 5.31
N GLU A 183 0.04 -22.94 5.92
CA GLU A 183 -1.08 -23.59 5.22
C GLU A 183 -1.65 -22.73 4.08
N MET A 184 -1.90 -21.44 4.33
CA MET A 184 -2.36 -20.50 3.31
C MET A 184 -1.33 -20.37 2.19
N THR A 185 -0.06 -20.23 2.52
CA THR A 185 1.00 -20.07 1.51
C THR A 185 1.12 -21.30 0.62
N GLU A 186 1.18 -22.50 1.21
CA GLU A 186 1.27 -23.75 0.45
C GLU A 186 0.05 -23.99 -0.44
N PHE A 187 -1.15 -23.67 0.08
CA PHE A 187 -2.37 -23.81 -0.70
C PHE A 187 -2.38 -22.86 -1.89
N LEU A 188 -2.00 -21.59 -1.68
CA LEU A 188 -1.94 -20.58 -2.75
C LEU A 188 -0.88 -20.89 -3.79
N ASP A 189 0.30 -21.38 -3.37
CA ASP A 189 1.38 -21.79 -4.26
C ASP A 189 0.91 -22.90 -5.22
N LYS A 190 0.25 -23.93 -4.67
CA LYS A 190 -0.33 -25.04 -5.44
C LYS A 190 -1.47 -24.61 -6.38
N ASN A 191 -2.13 -23.49 -6.10
CA ASN A 191 -3.27 -23.00 -6.87
C ASN A 191 -2.94 -21.79 -7.75
N GLY A 192 -1.66 -21.55 -8.04
CA GLY A 192 -1.25 -20.58 -9.06
C GLY A 192 -1.38 -19.12 -8.65
N ALA A 193 -1.38 -18.82 -7.35
CA ALA A 193 -1.29 -17.44 -6.88
C ALA A 193 0.07 -16.82 -7.26
N ASN A 194 0.11 -15.50 -7.39
CA ASN A 194 1.36 -14.77 -7.66
C ASN A 194 2.11 -14.39 -6.39
N SER A 195 1.39 -14.17 -5.28
CA SER A 195 1.94 -13.79 -3.97
C SER A 195 0.86 -13.86 -2.88
N ILE A 196 1.29 -13.84 -1.62
CA ILE A 196 0.43 -13.53 -0.48
C ILE A 196 0.97 -12.30 0.27
N ARG A 197 0.08 -11.35 0.56
CA ARG A 197 0.35 -10.21 1.43
C ARG A 197 -0.30 -10.41 2.80
N LEU A 198 0.53 -10.47 3.83
CA LEU A 198 0.14 -10.59 5.23
C LEU A 198 0.18 -9.22 5.88
N PHE A 199 -0.99 -8.66 6.15
CA PHE A 199 -1.12 -7.44 6.93
C PHE A 199 -1.11 -7.77 8.42
N LEU A 200 -0.26 -7.10 9.18
CA LEU A 200 -0.32 -7.08 10.62
C LEU A 200 -1.48 -6.18 11.07
N PRO A 201 -2.10 -6.45 12.23
CA PRO A 201 -3.27 -5.73 12.67
C PRO A 201 -2.97 -4.25 12.90
N GLY A 202 -3.73 -3.38 12.24
CA GLY A 202 -3.73 -1.93 12.45
C GLY A 202 -4.73 -1.55 13.55
N TYR A 203 -4.38 -1.84 14.80
CA TYR A 203 -5.20 -1.55 15.96
C TYR A 203 -5.09 -0.11 16.40
N THR A 204 -6.24 0.47 16.70
CA THR A 204 -6.36 1.74 17.39
C THR A 204 -6.60 1.51 18.88
N TYR A 205 -6.59 2.58 19.68
CA TYR A 205 -6.87 2.54 21.12
C TYR A 205 -8.24 1.91 21.44
N LEU A 206 -9.19 1.94 20.49
CA LEU A 206 -10.52 1.36 20.64
C LEU A 206 -10.52 -0.16 20.81
N THR A 207 -9.48 -0.84 20.34
CA THR A 207 -9.39 -2.29 20.45
C THR A 207 -9.10 -2.76 21.87
N GLY A 208 -8.52 -1.88 22.71
CA GLY A 208 -8.00 -2.22 24.03
C GLY A 208 -6.84 -3.23 24.01
N ARG A 209 -6.33 -3.58 22.82
CA ARG A 209 -5.26 -4.57 22.65
C ARG A 209 -3.91 -3.86 22.61
N GLN A 210 -2.96 -4.39 23.37
CA GLN A 210 -1.57 -3.96 23.32
C GLN A 210 -0.77 -5.00 22.54
N LEU A 211 -0.43 -4.66 21.29
CA LEU A 211 0.51 -5.40 20.47
C LEU A 211 1.69 -4.49 20.16
N GLU A 212 2.90 -5.01 20.35
CA GLU A 212 4.11 -4.34 19.89
C GLU A 212 4.35 -4.70 18.42
N LEU A 213 4.02 -3.78 17.53
CA LEU A 213 4.03 -4.02 16.08
C LEU A 213 5.39 -4.51 15.57
N GLU A 214 6.49 -3.95 16.06
CA GLU A 214 7.85 -4.33 15.66
C GLU A 214 8.19 -5.76 16.09
N ARG A 215 7.81 -6.12 17.32
CA ARG A 215 7.99 -7.49 17.82
C ARG A 215 7.18 -8.48 16.99
N LEU A 216 5.90 -8.18 16.75
CA LEU A 216 5.04 -9.02 15.93
C LEU A 216 5.59 -9.16 14.50
N TYR A 217 6.07 -8.08 13.90
CA TYR A 217 6.71 -8.11 12.58
C TYR A 217 7.91 -9.05 12.56
N ASN A 218 8.79 -8.96 13.56
CA ASN A 218 9.97 -9.81 13.67
C ASN A 218 9.60 -11.29 13.90
N ASP A 219 8.59 -11.55 14.73
CA ASP A 219 8.09 -12.90 15.01
C ASP A 219 7.52 -13.54 13.73
N VAL A 220 6.67 -12.82 12.98
CA VAL A 220 6.11 -13.27 11.70
C VAL A 220 7.20 -13.48 10.66
N CYS A 221 8.16 -12.54 10.51
CA CYS A 221 9.30 -12.71 9.61
C CYS A 221 10.11 -13.96 9.96
N THR A 222 10.36 -14.19 11.24
CA THR A 222 11.10 -15.36 11.73
C THR A 222 10.35 -16.66 11.43
N TYR A 223 9.03 -16.65 11.58
CA TYR A 223 8.20 -17.80 11.26
C TYR A 223 8.18 -18.10 9.75
N VAL A 224 7.92 -17.09 8.91
CA VAL A 224 7.89 -17.24 7.45
C VAL A 224 9.20 -17.78 6.90
N LYS A 225 10.35 -17.37 7.45
CA LYS A 225 11.67 -17.91 7.07
C LYS A 225 11.78 -19.44 7.19
N LYS A 226 11.02 -20.07 8.08
CA LYS A 226 11.08 -21.53 8.33
C LYS A 226 10.54 -22.36 7.16
N PHE A 227 9.58 -21.84 6.40
CA PHE A 227 8.91 -22.60 5.34
C PHE A 227 8.95 -21.94 3.96
N LYS A 228 9.30 -20.65 3.85
CA LYS A 228 9.27 -19.93 2.56
C LYS A 228 10.06 -20.61 1.44
N HIS A 229 11.18 -21.26 1.77
CA HIS A 229 12.03 -21.97 0.80
C HIS A 229 11.37 -23.19 0.16
N ARG A 230 10.25 -23.68 0.72
CA ARG A 230 9.46 -24.81 0.20
C ARG A 230 8.41 -24.37 -0.81
N ASN A 231 8.16 -23.06 -0.92
CA ASN A 231 7.11 -22.48 -1.74
C ASN A 231 7.72 -21.57 -2.79
N SER A 232 7.05 -21.45 -3.94
CA SER A 232 7.54 -20.63 -5.04
C SER A 232 6.99 -19.20 -5.04
N ILE A 233 5.87 -18.98 -4.36
CA ILE A 233 5.28 -17.64 -4.20
C ILE A 233 5.95 -16.84 -3.06
N PRO A 234 6.09 -15.52 -3.22
CA PRO A 234 6.56 -14.65 -2.16
C PRO A 234 5.49 -14.35 -1.11
N VAL A 235 5.95 -14.25 0.14
CA VAL A 235 5.17 -13.88 1.32
C VAL A 235 5.60 -12.49 1.76
N ILE A 236 4.73 -11.50 1.57
CA ILE A 236 5.01 -10.09 1.84
C ILE A 236 4.35 -9.70 3.16
N ILE A 237 5.11 -9.14 4.10
CA ILE A 237 4.57 -8.73 5.41
C ILE A 237 4.46 -7.20 5.43
N GLU A 238 3.27 -6.70 5.79
CA GLU A 238 2.97 -5.27 5.88
C GLU A 238 2.40 -4.88 7.25
N PRO A 239 2.71 -3.68 7.78
CA PRO A 239 3.58 -2.67 7.19
C PRO A 239 5.04 -3.12 7.20
N SER A 240 5.80 -2.63 6.21
CA SER A 240 7.21 -2.95 6.06
C SER A 240 8.07 -2.20 7.06
N TYR A 241 8.97 -2.90 7.74
CA TYR A 241 10.02 -2.32 8.57
C TYR A 241 11.32 -2.26 7.77
N ILE A 242 11.48 -1.16 7.02
CA ILE A 242 12.68 -0.90 6.22
C ILE A 242 13.40 0.34 6.73
N PHE A 243 14.72 0.24 6.82
CA PHE A 243 15.56 1.26 7.44
C PHE A 243 16.75 1.69 6.57
N ASP A 244 16.82 1.18 5.34
CA ASP A 244 17.84 1.52 4.36
C ASP A 244 17.18 1.71 2.98
N LEU A 245 17.97 2.09 1.96
CA LEU A 245 17.52 2.27 0.58
C LEU A 245 17.96 1.14 -0.38
N LYS A 246 18.53 0.05 0.16
CA LYS A 246 19.06 -1.03 -0.68
C LYS A 246 17.94 -1.63 -1.51
N ALA A 247 18.08 -1.66 -2.82
CA ALA A 247 17.05 -2.21 -3.72
C ALA A 247 17.01 -3.76 -3.70
N LYS A 248 16.71 -4.32 -2.53
CA LYS A 248 16.59 -5.76 -2.25
C LYS A 248 15.27 -6.28 -2.82
N ILE A 249 15.35 -7.41 -3.50
CA ILE A 249 14.19 -8.15 -4.01
C ILE A 249 13.62 -9.03 -2.89
N GLU A 250 12.35 -8.82 -2.53
CA GLU A 250 11.65 -9.64 -1.53
C GLU A 250 11.02 -10.91 -2.12
N GLY A 251 10.94 -10.97 -3.44
CA GLY A 251 10.21 -12.04 -4.09
C GLY A 251 10.27 -11.96 -5.59
N VAL A 252 10.14 -13.11 -6.25
CA VAL A 252 10.10 -13.21 -7.70
C VAL A 252 8.83 -13.95 -8.09
N VAL A 253 7.99 -13.29 -8.87
CA VAL A 253 6.73 -13.85 -9.35
C VAL A 253 7.03 -14.97 -10.35
N ASN A 254 6.31 -16.08 -10.26
CA ASN A 254 6.44 -17.18 -11.23
C ASN A 254 6.06 -16.73 -12.64
N ASN A 255 6.57 -17.43 -13.66
CA ASN A 255 6.28 -17.15 -15.08
C ASN A 255 6.54 -15.69 -15.50
N SER A 256 7.52 -15.04 -14.87
CA SER A 256 7.85 -13.63 -15.09
C SER A 256 9.23 -13.45 -15.72
N ALA A 257 9.47 -12.27 -16.29
CA ALA A 257 10.77 -11.93 -16.89
C ALA A 257 11.93 -12.05 -15.89
N ALA A 258 11.74 -11.61 -14.64
CA ALA A 258 12.71 -11.78 -13.57
C ALA A 258 13.01 -13.26 -13.28
N LYS A 259 11.97 -14.11 -13.18
CA LYS A 259 12.15 -15.55 -12.93
C LYS A 259 12.92 -16.22 -14.08
N SER A 260 12.54 -15.95 -15.33
CA SER A 260 13.21 -16.50 -16.51
C SER A 260 14.66 -16.02 -16.64
N ALA A 261 14.98 -14.83 -16.14
CA ALA A 261 16.33 -14.28 -16.13
C ALA A 261 17.19 -14.82 -14.96
N GLY A 262 16.61 -15.61 -14.06
CA GLY A 262 17.32 -16.19 -12.92
C GLY A 262 17.56 -15.21 -11.76
N ILE A 263 16.74 -14.16 -11.66
CA ILE A 263 16.67 -13.29 -10.48
C ILE A 263 16.13 -14.10 -9.29
N GLN A 264 16.66 -13.81 -8.11
CA GLN A 264 16.35 -14.52 -6.86
C GLN A 264 15.91 -13.53 -5.79
N GLU A 265 15.22 -14.06 -4.77
CA GLU A 265 15.01 -13.34 -3.52
C GLU A 265 16.37 -12.98 -2.90
N ASP A 266 16.43 -11.85 -2.18
CA ASP A 266 17.62 -11.27 -1.56
C ASP A 266 18.71 -10.76 -2.53
N ASP A 267 18.51 -10.88 -3.85
CA ASP A 267 19.30 -10.12 -4.82
C ASP A 267 19.13 -8.61 -4.56
N ILE A 268 20.23 -7.85 -4.60
CA ILE A 268 20.22 -6.39 -4.46
C ILE A 268 20.57 -5.78 -5.80
N ILE A 269 19.63 -5.01 -6.38
CA ILE A 269 19.92 -4.22 -7.59
C ILE A 269 20.73 -3.00 -7.17
N VAL A 270 21.89 -2.80 -7.79
CA VAL A 270 22.76 -1.63 -7.55
C VAL A 270 22.87 -0.71 -8.76
N GLY A 271 22.50 -1.21 -9.94
CA GLY A 271 22.46 -0.42 -11.16
C GLY A 271 21.54 -1.00 -12.22
N VAL A 272 21.08 -0.14 -13.12
CA VAL A 272 20.28 -0.48 -14.30
C VAL A 272 20.88 0.22 -15.51
N ASN A 273 21.26 -0.54 -16.54
CA ASN A 273 21.96 -0.06 -17.73
C ASN A 273 23.21 0.80 -17.42
N GLY A 274 23.95 0.45 -16.36
CA GLY A 274 25.14 1.18 -15.92
C GLY A 274 24.87 2.43 -15.09
N GLU A 275 23.61 2.84 -14.92
CA GLU A 275 23.23 3.90 -13.98
C GLU A 275 22.99 3.32 -12.59
N LYS A 276 23.53 3.98 -11.55
CA LYS A 276 23.26 3.59 -10.17
C LYS A 276 21.78 3.77 -9.81
N VAL A 277 21.29 2.94 -8.91
CA VAL A 277 19.96 3.11 -8.30
C VAL A 277 20.11 3.71 -6.90
N LEU A 278 19.22 4.64 -6.55
CA LEU A 278 19.24 5.32 -5.25
C LEU A 278 18.35 4.63 -4.22
N THR A 279 17.15 4.20 -4.62
CA THR A 279 16.12 3.60 -3.75
C THR A 279 15.51 2.35 -4.39
N ARG A 280 14.71 1.58 -3.64
CA ARG A 280 13.91 0.48 -4.20
C ARG A 280 12.94 0.99 -5.26
N VAL A 281 12.27 2.12 -5.00
CA VAL A 281 11.36 2.76 -5.95
C VAL A 281 12.08 3.19 -7.23
N ASP A 282 13.27 3.79 -7.11
CA ASP A 282 14.10 4.16 -8.27
C ASP A 282 14.47 2.94 -9.11
N ALA A 283 14.96 1.87 -8.46
CA ALA A 283 15.30 0.62 -9.13
C ALA A 283 14.09 0.03 -9.86
N PHE A 284 12.95 -0.12 -9.17
CA PHE A 284 11.75 -0.67 -9.78
C PHE A 284 11.27 0.17 -10.96
N ASN A 285 11.19 1.49 -10.81
CA ASN A 285 10.74 2.41 -11.85
C ASN A 285 11.66 2.39 -13.08
N LYS A 286 12.98 2.40 -12.89
CA LYS A 286 13.96 2.27 -13.98
C LYS A 286 13.76 0.97 -14.75
N VAL A 287 13.69 -0.16 -14.05
CA VAL A 287 13.49 -1.46 -14.71
C VAL A 287 12.12 -1.51 -15.42
N PHE A 288 11.05 -1.06 -14.78
CA PHE A 288 9.69 -1.03 -15.35
C PHE A 288 9.65 -0.27 -16.69
N ARG A 289 10.22 0.93 -16.74
CA ARG A 289 10.19 1.84 -17.90
C ARG A 289 11.04 1.39 -19.08
N LEU A 290 11.96 0.43 -18.91
CA LEU A 290 12.90 0.02 -19.94
C LEU A 290 12.47 -1.28 -20.64
N LYS A 291 12.78 -1.37 -21.94
CA LYS A 291 12.76 -2.62 -22.69
C LYS A 291 14.11 -3.31 -22.53
N ASN A 292 14.10 -4.61 -22.23
CA ASN A 292 15.30 -5.42 -22.05
C ASN A 292 16.40 -4.83 -21.14
N PRO A 293 16.10 -4.34 -19.92
CA PRO A 293 17.10 -3.72 -19.06
C PRO A 293 18.19 -4.71 -18.61
N GLN A 294 19.43 -4.25 -18.58
CA GLN A 294 20.55 -4.92 -17.92
C GLN A 294 20.63 -4.45 -16.47
N LEU A 295 20.65 -5.39 -15.54
CA LEU A 295 20.74 -5.13 -14.10
C LEU A 295 22.13 -5.49 -13.61
N ASP A 296 22.73 -4.60 -12.84
CA ASP A 296 23.89 -4.89 -12.00
C ASP A 296 23.35 -5.31 -10.62
N ILE A 297 23.59 -6.57 -10.24
CA ILE A 297 23.06 -7.14 -9.00
C ILE A 297 24.17 -7.68 -8.10
N ILE A 298 23.94 -7.60 -6.79
CA ILE A 298 24.73 -8.27 -5.75
C ILE A 298 23.93 -9.47 -5.25
N ARG A 299 24.55 -10.66 -5.32
CA ARG A 299 24.01 -11.92 -4.78
C ARG A 299 25.02 -12.52 -3.81
N GLY A 300 24.76 -12.41 -2.52
CA GLY A 300 25.76 -12.69 -1.49
C GLY A 300 27.01 -11.86 -1.76
N ASP A 301 28.16 -12.51 -1.96
CA ASP A 301 29.44 -11.84 -2.25
C ASP A 301 29.73 -11.68 -3.77
N LYS A 302 28.79 -12.07 -4.64
CA LYS A 302 28.98 -12.06 -6.10
C LYS A 302 28.32 -10.86 -6.74
N ASN A 303 29.04 -10.20 -7.65
CA ASN A 303 28.49 -9.22 -8.58
C ASN A 303 28.10 -9.92 -9.88
N LEU A 304 26.85 -9.76 -10.31
CA LEU A 304 26.32 -10.36 -11.54
C LEU A 304 25.71 -9.27 -12.43
N LYS A 305 25.74 -9.52 -13.75
CA LYS A 305 24.98 -8.75 -14.73
C LYS A 305 23.89 -9.63 -15.33
N ILE A 306 22.63 -9.22 -15.22
CA ILE A 306 21.48 -9.99 -15.72
C ILE A 306 20.64 -9.12 -16.64
N THR A 307 20.27 -9.63 -17.82
CA THR A 307 19.37 -8.92 -18.74
C THR A 307 17.97 -9.51 -18.65
N LEU A 308 16.97 -8.68 -18.32
CA LEU A 308 15.57 -9.12 -18.24
C LEU A 308 14.93 -9.01 -19.62
N LYS A 309 14.48 -10.12 -20.21
CA LYS A 309 13.70 -10.07 -21.46
C LYS A 309 12.27 -9.63 -21.18
N LYS A 310 11.97 -8.35 -21.42
CA LYS A 310 10.63 -7.77 -21.23
C LYS A 310 10.39 -6.56 -22.13
N GLU A 311 9.12 -6.24 -22.34
CA GLU A 311 8.71 -5.03 -23.05
C GLU A 311 8.79 -3.78 -22.15
N LYS A 312 8.69 -2.61 -22.78
CA LYS A 312 8.66 -1.32 -22.09
C LYS A 312 7.37 -1.19 -21.27
N ASN A 313 7.44 -0.57 -20.09
CA ASN A 313 6.27 -0.27 -19.25
C ASN A 313 5.48 -1.52 -18.83
N THR A 314 6.16 -2.67 -18.73
CA THR A 314 5.60 -3.90 -18.17
C THR A 314 6.30 -4.25 -16.87
N SER A 315 5.58 -4.90 -15.97
CA SER A 315 6.12 -5.38 -14.70
C SER A 315 7.41 -6.18 -14.90
N PRO A 316 8.45 -5.95 -14.07
CA PRO A 316 9.69 -6.70 -14.16
C PRO A 316 9.56 -8.14 -13.66
N GLY A 317 8.55 -8.45 -12.84
CA GLY A 317 8.35 -9.80 -12.29
C GLY A 317 9.00 -10.06 -10.94
N PHE A 318 9.57 -9.04 -10.29
CA PHE A 318 10.04 -9.10 -8.91
C PHE A 318 9.27 -8.13 -8.03
N ILE A 319 9.30 -8.38 -6.73
CA ILE A 319 8.63 -7.58 -5.70
C ILE A 319 9.69 -6.89 -4.85
N MET A 320 9.47 -5.61 -4.58
CA MET A 320 10.25 -4.80 -3.66
C MET A 320 9.30 -4.13 -2.67
N LEU A 321 9.76 -3.94 -1.43
CA LEU A 321 9.05 -3.09 -0.48
C LEU A 321 9.17 -1.63 -0.92
N TYR A 322 8.09 -0.87 -0.78
CA TYR A 322 8.10 0.54 -1.11
C TYR A 322 8.86 1.32 -0.04
N ASP A 323 9.92 2.04 -0.43
CA ASP A 323 10.61 3.02 0.41
C ASP A 323 10.18 4.45 0.10
N ILE A 324 10.84 5.10 -0.84
CA ILE A 324 10.60 6.50 -1.18
C ILE A 324 11.04 6.78 -2.62
N ASP A 325 10.25 7.57 -3.33
CA ASP A 325 10.61 8.05 -4.66
C ASP A 325 11.76 9.07 -4.55
N PRO A 326 12.87 8.92 -5.30
CA PRO A 326 13.98 9.86 -5.27
C PRO A 326 13.57 11.30 -5.64
N ASP A 327 12.49 11.50 -6.40
CA ASP A 327 11.98 12.82 -6.75
C ASP A 327 11.52 13.63 -5.52
N GLU A 328 11.21 12.97 -4.40
CA GLU A 328 10.88 13.63 -3.14
C GLU A 328 12.04 14.51 -2.64
N ALA A 329 13.29 14.09 -2.84
CA ALA A 329 14.44 14.89 -2.43
C ALA A 329 14.50 16.22 -3.19
N GLU A 330 14.17 16.19 -4.48
CA GLU A 330 14.15 17.39 -5.31
C GLU A 330 12.98 18.32 -4.95
N ARG A 331 11.81 17.76 -4.63
CA ARG A 331 10.68 18.54 -4.09
C ARG A 331 11.06 19.25 -2.79
N VAL A 332 11.75 18.55 -1.89
CA VAL A 332 12.28 19.14 -0.65
C VAL A 332 13.24 20.30 -0.94
N ARG A 333 14.19 20.19 -1.89
CA ARG A 333 15.09 21.30 -2.23
C ARG A 333 14.32 22.54 -2.66
N ARG A 334 13.41 22.39 -3.62
CA ARG A 334 12.61 23.51 -4.15
C ARG A 334 11.75 24.15 -3.06
N LEU A 335 11.22 23.34 -2.13
CA LEU A 335 10.45 23.84 -1.01
C LEU A 335 11.32 24.70 -0.08
N VAL A 336 12.48 24.19 0.35
CA VAL A 336 13.38 24.89 1.27
C VAL A 336 13.92 26.18 0.64
N GLU A 337 14.28 26.15 -0.64
CA GLU A 337 14.71 27.34 -1.41
C GLU A 337 13.61 28.41 -1.49
N ARG A 338 12.35 28.01 -1.72
CA ARG A 338 11.20 28.92 -1.76
C ARG A 338 11.04 29.70 -0.45
N TYR A 339 11.24 29.03 0.68
CA TYR A 339 11.15 29.64 2.01
C TYR A 339 12.46 30.31 2.45
N LYS A 340 13.57 30.13 1.70
CA LYS A 340 14.91 30.59 2.08
C LYS A 340 15.31 30.14 3.50
N ALA A 341 14.89 28.93 3.87
CA ALA A 341 15.11 28.38 5.20
C ALA A 341 16.52 27.79 5.32
N ASN A 342 17.22 28.07 6.43
CA ASN A 342 18.54 27.52 6.71
C ASN A 342 18.47 26.35 7.69
N HIS A 343 17.53 26.37 8.63
CA HIS A 343 17.26 25.30 9.58
C HIS A 343 15.84 24.75 9.41
N VAL A 344 15.75 23.49 8.94
CA VAL A 344 14.48 22.86 8.58
C VAL A 344 14.18 21.69 9.52
N LEU A 345 12.97 21.64 10.06
CA LEU A 345 12.49 20.51 10.87
C LEU A 345 11.56 19.63 10.04
N PHE A 346 11.95 18.38 9.82
CA PHE A 346 11.09 17.35 9.22
C PHE A 346 10.44 16.54 10.34
N ILE A 347 9.11 16.45 10.32
CA ILE A 347 8.35 15.64 11.28
C ILE A 347 7.63 14.55 10.50
N THR A 348 8.01 13.29 10.73
CA THR A 348 7.48 12.14 9.98
C THR A 348 7.00 11.02 10.90
N SER A 349 6.38 9.98 10.35
CA SER A 349 5.93 8.84 11.14
C SER A 349 7.09 7.94 11.57
N GLU A 350 6.85 7.12 12.59
CA GLU A 350 7.85 6.19 13.10
C GLU A 350 8.37 5.23 12.01
N LEU A 351 7.48 4.73 11.13
CA LEU A 351 7.85 3.82 10.04
C LEU A 351 8.66 4.48 8.91
N ALA A 352 8.44 5.77 8.63
CA ALA A 352 9.09 6.47 7.53
C ALA A 352 10.45 7.10 7.93
N TYR A 353 10.71 7.23 9.23
CA TYR A 353 11.88 7.93 9.76
C TYR A 353 13.22 7.39 9.22
N GLY A 354 13.43 6.08 9.27
CA GLY A 354 14.68 5.46 8.82
C GLY A 354 14.93 5.63 7.32
N VAL A 355 13.87 5.52 6.51
CA VAL A 355 13.92 5.72 5.06
C VAL A 355 14.26 7.16 4.71
N LEU A 356 13.57 8.14 5.32
CA LEU A 356 13.84 9.56 5.08
C LEU A 356 15.25 9.95 5.49
N LYS A 357 15.72 9.48 6.65
CA LYS A 357 17.10 9.70 7.10
C LYS A 357 18.11 9.16 6.08
N SER A 358 17.92 7.93 5.61
CA SER A 358 18.79 7.30 4.62
C SER A 358 18.79 8.04 3.28
N LEU A 359 17.64 8.54 2.83
CA LEU A 359 17.54 9.36 1.62
C LEU A 359 18.31 10.67 1.78
N PHE A 360 18.15 11.36 2.90
CA PHE A 360 18.75 12.67 3.10
C PHE A 360 20.27 12.56 3.23
N GLU A 361 20.77 11.50 3.88
CA GLU A 361 22.20 11.16 3.94
C GLU A 361 22.76 10.83 2.55
N ALA A 362 22.03 10.06 1.73
CA ALA A 362 22.47 9.69 0.40
C ALA A 362 22.49 10.87 -0.58
N VAL A 363 21.56 11.82 -0.41
CA VAL A 363 21.42 12.99 -1.27
C VAL A 363 22.34 14.15 -0.88
N GLY A 364 22.60 14.33 0.42
CA GLY A 364 23.47 15.39 0.94
C GLY A 364 22.91 16.79 0.74
N PHE A 365 21.92 17.19 1.53
CA PHE A 365 21.41 18.57 1.51
C PHE A 365 22.44 19.58 2.05
N THR A 366 22.43 20.80 1.51
CA THR A 366 23.34 21.89 1.89
C THR A 366 22.82 22.74 3.06
N PHE A 367 21.53 22.68 3.36
CA PHE A 367 20.90 23.35 4.51
C PHE A 367 20.95 22.47 5.76
N ASN A 368 20.84 23.09 6.94
CA ASN A 368 20.77 22.36 8.19
C ASN A 368 19.37 21.79 8.39
N TYR A 369 19.27 20.54 8.83
CA TYR A 369 17.99 19.92 9.12
C TYR A 369 18.02 18.99 10.33
N ASP A 370 16.86 18.85 10.95
CA ASP A 370 16.56 17.79 11.90
C ASP A 370 15.39 16.96 11.36
N ILE A 371 15.41 15.67 11.63
CA ILE A 371 14.28 14.77 11.38
C ILE A 371 13.84 14.21 12.73
N ILE A 372 12.55 14.30 13.05
CA ILE A 372 11.97 13.71 14.24
C ILE A 372 10.79 12.79 13.90
N LYS A 373 10.50 11.87 14.83
CA LYS A 373 9.35 10.97 14.77
C LYS A 373 8.17 11.60 15.50
N ALA A 374 7.01 11.64 14.86
CA ALA A 374 5.74 11.88 15.52
C ALA A 374 5.08 10.55 15.90
N PRO A 375 4.85 10.28 17.20
CA PRO A 375 4.00 9.17 17.62
C PRO A 375 2.56 9.39 17.14
N ASN A 376 1.87 8.32 16.77
CA ASN A 376 0.45 8.40 16.46
C ASN A 376 -0.38 8.33 17.76
N ALA A 377 -0.42 9.43 18.51
CA ALA A 377 -1.09 9.47 19.82
C ALA A 377 -2.62 9.45 19.65
N PHE A 378 -3.16 10.03 18.57
CA PHE A 378 -4.60 10.06 18.33
C PHE A 378 -5.20 8.67 18.07
N PHE A 379 -4.64 7.88 17.14
CA PHE A 379 -5.13 6.51 16.92
C PHE A 379 -4.57 5.54 17.96
N GLY A 380 -3.32 5.72 18.40
CA GLY A 380 -2.66 4.82 19.33
C GLY A 380 -2.54 3.38 18.80
N GLY A 381 -2.41 2.43 19.73
CA GLY A 381 -2.31 1.00 19.42
C GLY A 381 -1.07 0.68 18.58
N THR A 382 -1.27 0.01 17.44
CA THR A 382 -0.19 -0.36 16.51
C THR A 382 -0.04 0.61 15.35
N ILE A 383 -0.80 1.70 15.30
CA ILE A 383 -0.74 2.65 14.18
C ILE A 383 0.56 3.45 14.22
N LYS A 384 1.37 3.35 13.14
CA LYS A 384 2.68 4.02 13.03
C LYS A 384 2.95 4.72 11.68
N CYS A 385 1.93 4.83 10.83
CA CYS A 385 2.06 5.41 9.48
C CYS A 385 1.73 6.91 9.45
N ALA A 386 2.32 7.63 8.48
CA ALA A 386 2.16 9.08 8.36
C ALA A 386 0.74 9.48 7.96
N GLY A 387 0.06 8.70 7.10
CA GLY A 387 -1.28 9.03 6.64
C GLY A 387 -2.34 9.07 7.74
N LEU A 388 -2.04 8.55 8.94
CA LEU A 388 -2.92 8.57 10.10
C LEU A 388 -2.47 9.55 11.19
N LEU A 389 -1.39 10.33 10.98
CA LEU A 389 -1.01 11.39 11.92
C LEU A 389 -1.99 12.56 11.84
N THR A 390 -2.26 13.18 12.97
CA THR A 390 -3.13 14.37 13.09
C THR A 390 -2.31 15.63 13.28
N VAL A 391 -2.93 16.79 13.04
CA VAL A 391 -2.37 18.10 13.37
C VAL A 391 -1.94 18.17 14.85
N GLN A 392 -2.68 17.51 15.76
CA GLN A 392 -2.32 17.50 17.18
C GLN A 392 -1.02 16.73 17.44
N ASP A 393 -0.86 15.56 16.82
CA ASP A 393 0.36 14.75 16.97
C ASP A 393 1.61 15.53 16.54
N ILE A 394 1.47 16.33 15.47
CA ILE A 394 2.54 17.22 14.98
C ILE A 394 2.80 18.36 15.95
N ILE A 395 1.75 19.02 16.48
CA ILE A 395 1.91 20.11 17.44
C ILE A 395 2.67 19.63 18.69
N GLU A 396 2.32 18.48 19.27
CA GLU A 396 3.01 17.99 20.47
C GLU A 396 4.48 17.61 20.19
N SER A 397 4.74 17.01 19.02
CA SER A 397 6.10 16.65 18.59
C SER A 397 6.96 17.91 18.35
N ALA A 398 6.42 18.89 17.62
CA ALA A 398 7.10 20.16 17.34
C ALA A 398 7.34 20.97 18.63
N LYS A 399 6.38 20.99 19.55
CA LYS A 399 6.50 21.68 20.83
C LYS A 399 7.64 21.13 21.67
N THR A 400 7.78 19.80 21.73
CA THR A 400 8.86 19.11 22.43
C THR A 400 10.21 19.48 21.82
N TYR A 401 10.34 19.38 20.50
CA TYR A 401 11.54 19.75 19.78
C TYR A 401 11.92 21.23 19.98
N ILE A 402 10.97 22.15 19.83
CA ILE A 402 11.23 23.60 19.93
C ILE A 402 11.71 23.98 21.33
N LYS A 403 11.17 23.34 22.37
CA LYS A 403 11.61 23.55 23.74
C LYS A 403 13.08 23.14 23.95
N GLU A 404 13.54 22.10 23.27
CA GLU A 404 14.87 21.52 23.44
C GLU A 404 15.92 22.13 22.51
N LYS A 405 15.58 22.37 21.24
CA LYS A 405 16.51 22.79 20.18
C LYS A 405 16.28 24.20 19.64
N GLY A 406 15.20 24.87 20.06
CA GLY A 406 14.81 26.17 19.53
C GLY A 406 13.93 26.07 18.28
N LYS A 407 13.53 27.24 17.75
CA LYS A 407 12.61 27.32 16.61
C LYS A 407 13.35 27.09 15.28
N PRO A 408 12.89 26.16 14.42
CA PRO A 408 13.36 26.08 13.04
C PRO A 408 12.81 27.24 12.19
N ASP A 409 13.38 27.42 11.00
CA ASP A 409 12.90 28.38 10.00
C ASP A 409 11.69 27.84 9.21
N LEU A 410 11.58 26.52 9.08
CA LEU A 410 10.52 25.83 8.34
C LEU A 410 10.24 24.46 8.96
N ILE A 411 8.96 24.09 9.06
CA ILE A 411 8.53 22.72 9.38
C ILE A 411 8.01 22.06 8.09
N VAL A 412 8.52 20.87 7.77
CA VAL A 412 8.12 20.10 6.60
C VAL A 412 7.42 18.80 7.03
N LEU A 413 6.23 18.56 6.48
CA LEU A 413 5.36 17.44 6.84
C LEU A 413 5.08 16.50 5.65
N PRO A 414 4.80 15.21 5.90
CA PRO A 414 4.39 14.26 4.88
C PRO A 414 3.08 14.69 4.18
N PRO A 415 3.06 14.79 2.84
CA PRO A 415 1.84 15.18 2.10
C PRO A 415 0.63 14.27 2.36
N ILE A 416 0.89 12.98 2.63
CA ILE A 416 -0.14 11.95 2.81
C ILE A 416 -1.04 12.19 4.04
N MET A 417 -0.62 13.02 4.98
CA MET A 417 -1.42 13.42 6.15
C MET A 417 -2.66 14.22 5.77
N PHE A 418 -2.61 14.96 4.65
CA PHE A 418 -3.56 16.00 4.36
C PHE A 418 -4.37 15.72 3.09
N ASP A 419 -5.63 16.19 3.10
CA ASP A 419 -6.48 16.21 1.91
C ASP A 419 -6.08 17.36 0.96
N ASN A 420 -6.78 17.48 -0.17
CA ASN A 420 -6.56 18.55 -1.15
C ASN A 420 -6.83 19.97 -0.60
N LYS A 421 -7.43 20.10 0.59
CA LYS A 421 -7.67 21.37 1.30
C LYS A 421 -6.69 21.58 2.46
N ARG A 422 -5.59 20.81 2.49
CA ARG A 422 -4.58 20.82 3.57
C ARG A 422 -5.18 20.50 4.95
N ARG A 423 -6.19 19.62 5.00
CA ARG A 423 -6.83 19.17 6.24
C ARG A 423 -6.44 17.75 6.61
N ASP A 424 -6.15 17.52 7.89
CA ASP A 424 -5.94 16.17 8.41
C ASP A 424 -7.25 15.36 8.44
N LEU A 425 -7.17 14.15 9.00
CA LEU A 425 -8.31 13.25 9.12
C LEU A 425 -9.42 13.76 10.05
N LEU A 426 -9.16 14.76 10.88
CA LEU A 426 -10.14 15.39 11.78
C LEU A 426 -10.72 16.67 11.19
N GLY A 427 -10.33 17.02 9.96
CA GLY A 427 -10.72 18.26 9.31
C GLY A 427 -9.94 19.50 9.78
N ARG A 428 -8.91 19.32 10.61
CA ARG A 428 -8.05 20.41 11.09
C ARG A 428 -7.08 20.83 10.01
N LYS A 429 -6.85 22.14 9.90
CA LYS A 429 -6.00 22.70 8.84
C LYS A 429 -4.54 22.70 9.28
N MET A 430 -3.64 22.49 8.32
CA MET A 430 -2.20 22.60 8.57
C MET A 430 -1.80 23.99 9.10
N ASP A 431 -2.49 25.06 8.66
CA ASP A 431 -2.29 26.45 9.09
C ASP A 431 -2.45 26.65 10.62
N GLU A 432 -3.12 25.72 11.32
CA GLU A 432 -3.19 25.73 12.79
C GLU A 432 -1.80 25.54 13.42
N ILE A 433 -0.93 24.72 12.81
CA ILE A 433 0.44 24.48 13.26
C ILE A 433 1.26 25.78 13.14
N GLU A 434 1.14 26.46 11.98
CA GLU A 434 1.79 27.76 11.75
C GLU A 434 1.33 28.80 12.78
N SER A 435 0.02 28.83 13.04
CA SER A 435 -0.58 29.77 13.98
C SER A 435 -0.08 29.60 15.41
N VAL A 436 0.17 28.34 15.83
CA VAL A 436 0.68 27.99 17.17
C VAL A 436 2.15 28.39 17.33
N PHE A 437 3.01 28.06 16.37
CA PHE A 437 4.46 28.27 16.54
C PHE A 437 4.99 29.59 15.97
N LYS A 438 4.20 30.23 15.10
CA LYS A 438 4.64 31.36 14.24
C LYS A 438 5.85 30.98 13.39
N ILE A 439 5.79 29.78 12.81
CA ILE A 439 6.81 29.21 11.92
C ILE A 439 6.07 28.73 10.66
N PRO A 440 6.60 28.97 9.45
CA PRO A 440 6.05 28.39 8.23
C PRO A 440 5.98 26.86 8.27
N VAL A 441 4.90 26.29 7.75
CA VAL A 441 4.67 24.83 7.68
C VAL A 441 4.20 24.48 6.27
N ASP A 442 4.90 23.55 5.62
CA ASP A 442 4.51 23.11 4.28
C ASP A 442 4.86 21.64 4.02
N MET A 443 4.53 21.16 2.83
CA MET A 443 4.74 19.80 2.36
C MET A 443 5.46 19.83 1.01
N PRO A 444 6.35 18.85 0.72
CA PRO A 444 7.08 18.78 -0.57
C PRO A 444 6.19 18.64 -1.81
#